data_AF-W0APR9-F1
#
_entry.id   AF-W0APR9-F1
#
_cell.length_a   1.000
_cell.length_b   1.000
_cell.length_c   1.000
_cell.angle_alpha   90.00
_cell.angle_beta   90.00
_cell.angle_gamma   90.00
#
_symmetry.space_group_name_H-M   'P 1'
#
loop_
_entity.id
_entity.type
_entity.pdbx_description
1 polymer ?
#
loop_
_entity_poly.entity_id
_entity_poly.type
_entity_poly.pdbx_seq_one_letter_code
_entity_poly.pdbx_strand_id
1 'polypeptide(L)'
;LHLSLTNIGFYLTLGFFITIVLSLVATNYNKLVSNNWSIAQESLYVTIHNIVTNQINAKNGQVYFPFIYTLFVFILVNNLIGMIPYSFASTGHFALTFALSFTIVLGATILGFQKHGLKFFSLLVPAGCPLGLLPLLITIELISYLARNVSLGLRLAANITAGHMLLAILSGFVYNIMNSGIIFFVLGLIPLVFIIA
;
A
#
# COMPACT_ATOMS: atom_id res chain seq x y z
N LEU A 1 9.03 -28.40 5.13
CA LEU A 1 8.42 -27.49 4.12
C LEU A 1 6.91 -27.50 4.36
N HIS A 2 6.40 -26.63 5.25
CA HIS A 2 4.98 -26.58 5.63
C HIS A 2 4.21 -25.67 4.65
N LEU A 3 4.12 -26.06 3.38
CA LEU A 3 3.23 -25.39 2.43
C LEU A 3 1.81 -25.90 2.63
N SER A 4 1.08 -25.27 3.55
CA SER A 4 -0.37 -25.42 3.65
C SER A 4 -1.05 -24.18 3.06
N LEU A 5 -2.13 -24.39 2.31
CA LEU A 5 -2.92 -23.31 1.75
C LEU A 5 -3.73 -22.65 2.87
N THR A 6 -3.20 -21.58 3.44
CA THR A 6 -3.90 -20.73 4.41
C THR A 6 -4.76 -19.69 3.68
N ASN A 7 -5.72 -19.08 4.39
CA ASN A 7 -6.53 -18.00 3.83
C ASN A 7 -5.66 -16.89 3.22
N ILE A 8 -4.62 -16.46 3.94
CA ILE A 8 -3.65 -15.46 3.43
C ILE A 8 -3.03 -15.94 2.11
N GLY A 9 -2.57 -17.18 2.06
CA GLY A 9 -1.98 -17.76 0.85
C GLY A 9 -2.95 -17.79 -0.33
N PHE A 10 -4.20 -18.18 -0.09
CA PHE A 10 -5.25 -18.24 -1.13
C PHE A 10 -5.60 -16.85 -1.69
N TYR A 11 -5.77 -15.84 -0.83
CA TYR A 11 -6.11 -14.49 -1.30
C TYR A 11 -4.93 -13.81 -2.01
N LEU A 12 -3.69 -14.12 -1.62
CA LEU A 12 -2.50 -13.64 -2.33
C LEU A 12 -2.36 -14.29 -3.73
N THR A 13 -2.62 -15.60 -3.87
CA THR A 13 -2.59 -16.25 -5.19
C THR A 13 -3.72 -15.75 -6.08
N LEU A 14 -4.91 -15.50 -5.51
CA LEU A 14 -6.02 -14.88 -6.21
C LEU A 14 -5.66 -13.46 -6.68
N GLY A 15 -5.05 -12.64 -5.83
CA GLY A 15 -4.58 -11.30 -6.22
C GLY A 15 -3.55 -11.34 -7.36
N PHE A 16 -2.60 -12.29 -7.31
CA PHE A 16 -1.67 -12.52 -8.41
C PHE A 16 -2.39 -12.86 -9.71
N PHE A 17 -3.36 -13.78 -9.68
CA PHE A 17 -4.13 -14.15 -10.87
C PHE A 17 -4.92 -12.96 -11.44
N ILE A 18 -5.54 -12.14 -10.58
CA ILE A 18 -6.26 -10.93 -11.00
C ILE A 18 -5.31 -9.95 -11.69
N THR A 19 -4.10 -9.73 -11.17
CA THR A 19 -3.14 -8.82 -11.82
C THR A 19 -2.76 -9.30 -13.23
N ILE A 20 -2.57 -10.61 -13.41
CA ILE A 20 -2.30 -11.21 -14.72
C ILE A 20 -3.49 -10.99 -15.66
N VAL A 21 -4.71 -11.33 -15.21
CA VAL A 21 -5.93 -11.15 -16.03
C VAL A 21 -6.10 -9.70 -16.44
N LEU A 22 -5.91 -8.75 -15.53
CA LEU A 22 -6.01 -7.33 -15.83
C LEU A 22 -5.01 -6.91 -16.91
N SER A 23 -3.76 -7.39 -16.82
CA SER A 23 -2.75 -7.12 -17.84
C SER A 23 -3.10 -7.74 -19.20
N LEU A 24 -3.68 -8.95 -19.22
CA LEU A 24 -4.07 -9.63 -20.45
C LEU A 24 -5.24 -8.91 -21.13
N VAL A 25 -6.25 -8.50 -20.37
CA VAL A 25 -7.43 -7.78 -20.89
C VAL A 25 -7.06 -6.38 -21.40
N ALA A 26 -6.06 -5.75 -20.79
CA ALA A 26 -5.53 -4.48 -21.25
C ALA A 26 -4.66 -4.61 -22.52
N THR A 27 -4.20 -5.82 -22.88
CA THR A 27 -3.47 -6.00 -24.14
C THR A 27 -4.40 -5.79 -25.33
N ASN A 28 -4.00 -4.91 -26.23
CA ASN A 28 -4.82 -4.51 -27.37
C ASN A 28 -4.20 -4.98 -28.69
N TYR A 29 -3.80 -6.25 -28.79
CA TYR A 29 -3.32 -6.95 -30.00
C TYR A 29 -2.74 -6.06 -31.13
N ASN A 30 -1.82 -5.16 -30.81
CA ASN A 30 -1.21 -4.15 -31.70
C ASN A 30 -2.16 -3.22 -32.48
N LYS A 31 -3.40 -3.01 -32.03
CA LYS A 31 -4.32 -2.02 -32.59
C LYS A 31 -3.97 -0.62 -32.06
N LEU A 32 -3.99 0.37 -32.95
CA LEU A 32 -3.73 1.78 -32.64
C LEU A 32 -4.85 2.42 -31.79
N VAL A 33 -6.09 1.94 -31.92
CA VAL A 33 -7.24 2.45 -31.15
C VAL A 33 -7.33 1.69 -29.83
N SER A 34 -7.11 2.39 -28.73
CA SER A 34 -7.08 1.83 -27.36
C SER A 34 -8.45 1.28 -26.92
N ASN A 35 -8.42 0.16 -26.18
CA ASN A 35 -9.56 -0.37 -25.44
C ASN A 35 -9.71 0.37 -24.12
N ASN A 36 -10.93 0.48 -23.55
CA ASN A 36 -11.17 1.16 -22.27
C ASN A 36 -10.26 0.61 -21.14
N TRP A 37 -10.03 -0.71 -21.12
CA TRP A 37 -9.12 -1.36 -20.16
C TRP A 37 -7.65 -0.98 -20.37
N SER A 38 -7.25 -0.77 -21.63
CA SER A 38 -5.91 -0.31 -21.98
C SER A 38 -5.70 1.14 -21.55
N ILE A 39 -6.70 2.01 -21.72
CA ILE A 39 -6.69 3.40 -21.21
C ILE A 39 -6.53 3.42 -19.69
N ALA A 40 -7.24 2.57 -18.96
CA ALA A 40 -7.12 2.49 -17.50
C ALA A 40 -5.69 2.12 -17.08
N GLN A 41 -5.08 1.11 -17.70
CA GLN A 41 -3.70 0.72 -17.41
C GLN A 41 -2.67 1.80 -17.82
N GLU A 42 -2.88 2.47 -18.95
CA GLU A 42 -2.04 3.58 -19.41
C GLU A 42 -2.10 4.76 -18.43
N SER A 43 -3.28 5.10 -17.92
CA SER A 43 -3.43 6.15 -16.92
C SER A 43 -2.69 5.82 -15.61
N LEU A 44 -2.74 4.56 -15.16
CA LEU A 44 -1.98 4.09 -14.00
C LEU A 44 -0.47 4.14 -14.27
N TYR A 45 -0.04 3.75 -15.47
CA TYR A 45 1.36 3.82 -15.87
C TYR A 45 1.88 5.27 -15.84
N VAL A 46 1.16 6.20 -16.47
CA VAL A 46 1.56 7.62 -16.57
C VAL A 46 1.59 8.28 -15.18
N THR A 47 0.60 8.00 -14.33
CA THR A 47 0.57 8.57 -12.96
C THR A 47 1.76 8.09 -12.13
N ILE A 48 2.07 6.80 -12.14
CA ILE A 48 3.22 6.25 -11.41
C ILE A 48 4.53 6.77 -12.02
N HIS A 49 4.61 6.88 -13.35
CA HIS A 49 5.80 7.38 -14.03
C HIS A 49 6.10 8.83 -13.60
N ASN A 50 5.08 9.68 -13.61
CA ASN A 50 5.19 11.07 -13.16
C ASN A 50 5.61 11.17 -11.69
N ILE A 51 5.12 10.29 -10.81
CA ILE A 51 5.56 10.24 -9.41
C ILE A 51 7.06 9.91 -9.33
N VAL A 52 7.53 8.91 -10.08
CA VAL A 52 8.95 8.49 -10.06
C VAL A 52 9.87 9.58 -10.60
N THR A 53 9.51 10.21 -11.72
CA THR A 53 10.33 11.27 -12.34
C THR A 53 10.41 12.51 -11.47
N ASN A 54 9.31 12.86 -10.78
CA ASN A 54 9.24 14.05 -9.94
C ASN A 54 9.88 13.85 -8.56
N GLN A 55 9.78 12.65 -7.96
CA GLN A 55 10.27 12.40 -6.60
C GLN A 55 11.72 11.93 -6.53
N ILE A 56 12.20 11.17 -7.52
CA ILE A 56 13.56 10.61 -7.50
C ILE A 56 14.46 11.45 -8.40
N ASN A 57 14.32 11.27 -9.71
CA ASN A 57 15.06 11.99 -10.75
C ASN A 57 14.53 11.56 -12.11
N ALA A 58 14.40 12.49 -13.06
CA ALA A 58 13.92 12.24 -14.41
C ALA A 58 14.78 11.22 -15.20
N LYS A 59 16.10 11.19 -14.99
CA LYS A 59 17.03 10.33 -15.74
C LYS A 59 17.35 9.01 -15.04
N ASN A 60 17.86 9.08 -13.81
CA ASN A 60 18.34 7.89 -13.11
C ASN A 60 17.25 7.15 -12.33
N GLY A 61 16.11 7.80 -12.05
CA GLY A 61 15.00 7.21 -11.29
C GLY A 61 14.22 6.15 -12.07
N GLN A 62 14.29 6.16 -13.40
CA GLN A 62 13.54 5.24 -14.26
C GLN A 62 13.94 3.78 -14.06
N VAL A 63 15.17 3.50 -13.60
CA VAL A 63 15.62 2.14 -13.30
C VAL A 63 14.78 1.48 -12.20
N TYR A 64 14.26 2.28 -11.26
CA TYR A 64 13.44 1.80 -10.14
C TYR A 64 11.93 1.78 -10.46
N PHE A 65 11.53 2.29 -11.62
CA PHE A 65 10.14 2.37 -12.03
C PHE A 65 9.41 1.01 -12.01
N PRO A 66 9.96 -0.08 -12.58
CA PRO A 66 9.26 -1.37 -12.60
C PRO A 66 8.94 -1.88 -11.19
N PHE A 67 9.87 -1.73 -10.25
CA PHE A 67 9.66 -2.14 -8.86
C PHE A 67 8.52 -1.35 -8.21
N ILE A 68 8.54 -0.02 -8.32
CA ILE A 68 7.52 0.86 -7.75
C ILE A 68 6.15 0.57 -8.37
N TYR A 69 6.09 0.36 -9.68
CA TYR A 69 4.87 -0.01 -10.39
C TYR A 69 4.28 -1.33 -9.88
N THR A 70 5.11 -2.38 -9.78
CA THR A 70 4.64 -3.69 -9.26
C THR A 70 4.17 -3.61 -7.81
N LEU A 71 4.87 -2.83 -6.97
CA LEU A 71 4.51 -2.64 -5.58
C LEU A 71 3.15 -1.96 -5.46
N PHE A 72 2.93 -0.91 -6.26
CA PHE A 72 1.68 -0.18 -6.27
C PHE A 72 0.51 -1.07 -6.73
N VAL A 73 0.65 -1.77 -7.86
CA VAL A 73 -0.39 -2.65 -8.39
C VAL A 73 -0.69 -3.79 -7.42
N PHE A 74 0.33 -4.37 -6.79
CA PHE A 74 0.16 -5.41 -5.77
C PHE A 74 -0.67 -4.91 -4.58
N ILE A 75 -0.32 -3.75 -4.01
CA ILE A 75 -1.06 -3.19 -2.86
C ILE A 75 -2.49 -2.81 -3.27
N LEU A 76 -2.66 -2.19 -4.45
CA LEU A 76 -3.95 -1.78 -4.99
C LEU A 76 -4.91 -2.97 -5.14
N VAL A 77 -4.48 -4.02 -5.82
CA VAL A 77 -5.34 -5.19 -6.08
C VAL A 77 -5.71 -5.91 -4.78
N ASN A 78 -4.76 -6.10 -3.86
CA ASN A 78 -5.07 -6.75 -2.58
C ASN A 78 -6.05 -5.93 -1.73
N ASN A 79 -5.93 -4.60 -1.73
CA ASN A 79 -6.89 -3.74 -1.01
C ASN A 79 -8.28 -3.75 -1.66
N LEU A 80 -8.37 -3.77 -3.00
CA LEU A 80 -9.64 -3.90 -3.71
C LEU A 80 -10.33 -5.24 -3.42
N ILE A 81 -9.56 -6.34 -3.40
CA ILE A 81 -10.08 -7.65 -3.00
C ILE A 81 -10.58 -7.62 -1.56
N GLY A 82 -9.87 -6.94 -0.67
CA GLY A 82 -10.29 -6.74 0.72
C GLY A 82 -11.66 -6.08 0.85
N MET A 83 -11.98 -5.12 -0.04
CA MET A 83 -13.24 -4.37 0.00
C MET A 83 -14.48 -5.20 -0.35
N ILE A 84 -14.32 -6.37 -0.98
CA ILE A 84 -15.45 -7.25 -1.34
C ILE A 84 -16.07 -7.83 -0.05
N PRO A 85 -17.40 -7.78 0.13
CA PRO A 85 -18.04 -8.38 1.30
C PRO A 85 -17.74 -9.89 1.37
N TYR A 86 -17.51 -10.40 2.58
CA TYR A 86 -17.07 -11.77 2.87
C TYR A 86 -15.65 -12.14 2.37
N SER A 87 -14.91 -11.18 1.83
CA SER A 87 -13.51 -11.35 1.50
C SER A 87 -12.60 -11.18 2.72
N PHE A 88 -11.35 -11.61 2.56
CA PHE A 88 -10.32 -11.50 3.57
C PHE A 88 -9.23 -10.54 3.12
N ALA A 89 -9.03 -9.47 3.89
CA ALA A 89 -8.02 -8.48 3.59
C ALA A 89 -6.62 -8.93 4.03
N SER A 90 -5.88 -9.59 3.13
CA SER A 90 -4.50 -10.05 3.38
C SER A 90 -3.55 -8.93 3.83
N THR A 91 -3.74 -7.70 3.34
CA THR A 91 -2.95 -6.50 3.71
C THR A 91 -3.24 -5.96 5.11
N GLY A 92 -4.28 -6.46 5.79
CA GLY A 92 -4.55 -6.14 7.20
C GLY A 92 -3.61 -6.86 8.17
N HIS A 93 -2.89 -7.91 7.74
CA HIS A 93 -1.95 -8.61 8.61
C HIS A 93 -0.65 -7.84 8.77
N PHE A 94 -0.34 -7.49 10.03
CA PHE A 94 0.91 -6.84 10.40
C PHE A 94 2.15 -7.62 9.95
N ALA A 95 2.12 -8.96 9.98
CA ALA A 95 3.25 -9.77 9.55
C ALA A 95 3.60 -9.55 8.06
N LEU A 96 2.60 -9.50 7.18
CA LEU A 96 2.80 -9.30 5.74
C LEU A 96 3.29 -7.88 5.44
N THR A 97 2.65 -6.88 6.02
CA THR A 97 2.97 -5.46 5.78
C THR A 97 4.30 -5.05 6.39
N PHE A 98 4.67 -5.56 7.57
CA PHE A 98 6.00 -5.34 8.14
C PHE A 98 7.09 -6.06 7.36
N ALA A 99 6.85 -7.29 6.88
CA ALA A 99 7.81 -7.99 6.02
C ALA A 99 8.11 -7.16 4.76
N LEU A 100 7.06 -6.69 4.07
CA LEU A 100 7.18 -5.86 2.88
C LEU A 100 7.89 -4.52 3.17
N SER A 101 7.52 -3.84 4.25
CA SER A 101 8.15 -2.58 4.65
C SER A 101 9.63 -2.74 4.98
N PHE A 102 9.97 -3.77 5.76
CA PHE A 102 11.35 -4.05 6.14
C PHE A 102 12.20 -4.41 4.93
N THR A 103 11.70 -5.24 4.01
CA THR A 103 12.39 -5.54 2.76
C THR A 103 12.65 -4.29 1.92
N ILE A 104 11.69 -3.38 1.79
CA ILE A 104 11.86 -2.15 1.00
C ILE A 104 12.93 -1.24 1.63
N VAL A 105 12.85 -0.99 2.94
CA VAL A 105 13.82 -0.08 3.56
C VAL A 105 15.21 -0.70 3.66
N LEU A 106 15.32 -2.01 3.91
CA LEU A 106 16.61 -2.70 3.81
C LEU A 106 17.18 -2.66 2.38
N GLY A 107 16.33 -2.82 1.35
CA GLY A 107 16.77 -2.65 -0.03
C GLY A 107 17.31 -1.23 -0.27
N ALA A 108 16.63 -0.22 0.26
CA ALA A 108 17.05 1.17 0.16
C ALA A 108 18.35 1.48 0.94
N THR A 109 18.55 0.91 2.14
CA THR A 109 19.81 1.06 2.90
C THR A 109 20.97 0.46 2.13
N ILE A 110 20.83 -0.77 1.62
CA ILE A 110 21.87 -1.48 0.88
C ILE A 110 22.25 -0.69 -0.38
N LEU A 111 21.25 -0.23 -1.15
CA LEU A 111 21.49 0.62 -2.32
C LEU A 111 22.19 1.94 -1.95
N GLY A 112 21.81 2.56 -0.83
CA GLY A 112 22.44 3.77 -0.31
C GLY A 112 23.92 3.57 0.00
N PHE A 113 24.26 2.49 0.71
CA PHE A 113 25.65 2.12 1.00
C PHE A 113 26.44 1.77 -0.26
N GLN A 114 25.86 1.06 -1.22
CA GLN A 114 26.55 0.72 -2.47
C GLN A 114 26.87 1.96 -3.32
N LYS A 115 25.96 2.94 -3.38
CA LYS A 115 26.14 4.15 -4.21
C LYS A 115 27.00 5.22 -3.56
N HIS A 116 26.91 5.39 -2.24
CA HIS A 116 27.55 6.51 -1.53
C HIS A 116 28.60 6.09 -0.48
N GLY A 117 28.72 4.79 -0.16
CA GLY A 117 29.69 4.28 0.81
C GLY A 117 29.59 4.98 2.17
N LEU A 118 30.73 5.45 2.68
CA LEU A 118 30.81 6.20 3.94
C LEU A 118 30.10 7.56 3.90
N LYS A 119 29.86 8.12 2.71
CA LYS A 119 29.11 9.37 2.55
C LYS A 119 27.61 9.19 2.84
N PHE A 120 27.11 7.96 2.91
CA PHE A 120 25.73 7.68 3.33
C PHE A 120 25.43 8.21 4.73
N PHE A 121 26.40 8.19 5.64
CA PHE A 121 26.23 8.77 7.00
C PHE A 121 26.03 10.29 6.99
N SER A 122 26.37 10.98 5.88
CA SER A 122 26.02 12.39 5.71
C SER A 122 24.51 12.61 5.65
N LEU A 123 23.70 11.59 5.36
CA LEU A 123 22.24 11.67 5.42
C LEU A 123 21.74 11.86 6.86
N LEU A 124 22.46 11.32 7.84
CA LEU A 124 22.14 11.46 9.26
C LEU A 124 22.51 12.84 9.83
N VAL A 125 23.22 13.67 9.05
CA VAL A 125 23.69 14.99 9.46
C VAL A 125 23.02 16.06 8.61
N PRO A 126 22.06 16.82 9.16
CA PRO A 126 21.50 17.99 8.50
C PRO A 126 22.57 19.04 8.20
N ALA A 127 22.55 19.58 6.98
CA ALA A 127 23.50 20.59 6.55
C ALA A 127 23.34 21.89 7.35
N GLY A 128 24.46 22.44 7.86
CA GLY A 128 24.49 23.75 8.53
C GLY A 128 24.22 23.74 10.04
N CYS A 129 24.18 22.57 10.70
CA CYS A 129 23.97 22.49 12.15
C CYS A 129 25.24 22.88 12.95
N PRO A 130 25.13 23.66 14.05
CA PRO A 130 26.26 23.93 14.94
C PRO A 130 26.81 22.65 15.57
N LEU A 131 28.15 22.53 15.63
CA LEU A 131 28.88 21.33 16.08
C LEU A 131 28.46 20.81 17.46
N GLY A 132 28.00 21.67 18.36
CA GLY A 132 27.55 21.28 19.70
C GLY A 132 26.22 20.50 19.73
N LEU A 133 25.32 20.72 18.77
CA LEU A 133 24.01 20.03 18.71
C LEU A 133 24.05 18.74 17.89
N LEU A 134 25.16 18.51 17.19
CA LEU A 134 25.34 17.42 16.25
C LEU A 134 25.08 16.02 16.85
N PRO A 135 25.58 15.67 18.06
CA PRO A 135 25.38 14.33 18.62
C PRO A 135 23.91 14.01 18.92
N LEU A 136 23.16 15.01 19.41
CA LEU A 136 21.72 14.87 19.66
C LEU A 136 20.96 14.64 18.34
N LEU A 137 21.29 15.42 17.32
CA LEU A 137 20.62 15.39 16.01
C LEU A 137 20.81 14.06 15.29
N ILE A 138 22.03 13.51 15.31
CA ILE A 138 22.33 12.19 14.73
C ILE A 138 21.50 11.11 15.44
N THR A 139 21.36 11.20 16.77
CA THR A 139 20.61 10.21 17.55
C THR A 139 19.12 10.21 17.17
N ILE A 140 18.50 11.40 17.07
CA ILE A 140 17.09 11.49 16.68
C ILE A 140 16.86 11.10 15.21
N GLU A 141 17.80 11.42 14.31
CA GLU A 141 17.69 11.04 12.89
C GLU A 141 17.84 9.52 12.72
N LEU A 142 18.72 8.88 13.51
CA LEU A 142 18.82 7.41 13.56
C LEU A 142 17.50 6.78 14.03
N ILE A 143 16.89 7.32 15.08
CA ILE A 143 15.58 6.85 15.57
C ILE A 143 14.50 7.05 14.51
N SER A 144 14.46 8.22 13.86
CA SER A 144 13.53 8.54 12.76
C SER A 144 13.68 7.58 11.58
N TYR A 145 14.93 7.27 11.22
CA TYR A 145 15.24 6.32 10.16
C TYR A 145 14.76 4.90 10.48
N LEU A 146 14.98 4.42 11.71
CA LEU A 146 14.46 3.12 12.16
C LEU A 146 12.93 3.10 12.25
N ALA A 147 12.32 4.20 12.70
CA ALA A 147 10.86 4.35 12.76
C ALA A 147 10.22 4.33 11.36
N ARG A 148 10.96 4.67 10.29
CA ARG A 148 10.49 4.57 8.90
C ARG A 148 10.10 3.14 8.51
N ASN A 149 10.87 2.14 8.98
CA ASN A 149 10.60 0.72 8.72
C ASN A 149 9.26 0.29 9.27
N VAL A 150 8.92 0.77 10.48
CA VAL A 150 7.68 0.41 11.15
C VAL A 150 6.53 1.24 10.59
N SER A 151 6.71 2.55 10.44
CA SER A 151 5.64 3.46 10.07
C SER A 151 5.04 3.19 8.68
N LEU A 152 5.83 2.77 7.69
CA LEU A 152 5.31 2.47 6.35
C LEU A 152 4.39 1.23 6.36
N GLY A 153 4.82 0.13 7.00
CA GLY A 153 4.03 -1.09 7.13
C GLY A 153 2.81 -0.92 8.04
N LEU A 154 3.01 -0.28 9.20
CA LEU A 154 1.94 0.01 10.16
C LEU A 154 0.84 0.85 9.50
N ARG A 155 1.20 1.86 8.71
CA ARG A 155 0.23 2.72 8.02
C ARG A 155 -0.70 1.93 7.12
N LEU A 156 -0.16 1.00 6.33
CA LEU A 156 -0.97 0.17 5.44
C LEU A 156 -1.87 -0.77 6.24
N ALA A 157 -1.32 -1.51 7.21
CA ALA A 157 -2.10 -2.46 8.01
C ALA A 157 -3.17 -1.76 8.87
N ALA A 158 -2.81 -0.67 9.55
CA ALA A 158 -3.74 0.09 10.39
C ALA A 158 -4.90 0.66 9.57
N ASN A 159 -4.65 1.23 8.39
CA ASN A 159 -5.72 1.78 7.56
C ASN A 159 -6.71 0.70 7.09
N ILE A 160 -6.21 -0.47 6.68
CA ILE A 160 -7.07 -1.58 6.22
C ILE A 160 -7.83 -2.19 7.40
N THR A 161 -7.15 -2.49 8.51
CA THR A 161 -7.79 -3.05 9.71
C THR A 161 -8.82 -2.12 10.33
N ALA A 162 -8.51 -0.83 10.46
CA ALA A 162 -9.44 0.16 11.00
C ALA A 162 -10.65 0.35 10.10
N GLY A 163 -10.46 0.39 8.77
CA GLY A 163 -11.56 0.48 7.81
C GLY A 163 -12.53 -0.69 7.91
N HIS A 164 -11.99 -1.92 7.95
CA HIS A 164 -12.82 -3.12 8.13
C HIS A 164 -13.52 -3.18 9.49
N MET A 165 -12.83 -2.80 10.56
CA MET A 165 -13.41 -2.75 11.91
C MET A 165 -14.53 -1.70 11.98
N LEU A 166 -14.31 -0.52 11.39
CA LEU A 166 -15.32 0.54 11.32
C LEU A 166 -16.58 0.06 10.59
N LEU A 167 -16.42 -0.56 9.41
CA LEU A 167 -17.53 -1.10 8.64
C LEU A 167 -18.31 -2.16 9.42
N ALA A 168 -17.61 -3.07 10.11
CA ALA A 168 -18.23 -4.12 10.93
C ALA A 168 -19.00 -3.55 12.12
N ILE A 169 -18.43 -2.56 12.82
CA ILE A 169 -19.08 -1.90 13.96
C ILE A 169 -20.33 -1.15 13.50
N LEU A 170 -20.24 -0.37 12.41
CA LEU A 170 -21.40 0.35 11.86
C LEU A 170 -22.49 -0.60 11.38
N SER A 171 -22.13 -1.69 10.69
CA SER A 171 -23.08 -2.72 10.29
C SER A 171 -23.78 -3.37 11.49
N GLY A 172 -23.05 -3.62 12.59
CA GLY A 172 -23.62 -4.15 13.82
C GLY A 172 -24.59 -3.18 14.48
N PHE A 173 -24.26 -1.88 14.51
CA PHE A 173 -25.17 -0.85 15.01
C PHE A 173 -26.44 -0.73 14.17
N VAL A 174 -26.32 -0.73 12.85
CA VAL A 174 -27.48 -0.69 11.94
C VAL A 174 -28.39 -1.89 12.16
N TYR A 175 -27.82 -3.09 12.27
CA TYR A 175 -28.59 -4.31 12.53
C TYR A 175 -29.37 -4.23 13.85
N ASN A 176 -28.74 -3.74 14.93
CA ASN A 176 -29.39 -3.58 16.23
C ASN A 176 -30.53 -2.55 16.20
N ILE A 177 -30.33 -1.41 15.52
CA ILE A 177 -31.36 -0.37 15.37
C ILE A 177 -32.55 -0.92 14.58
N MET A 178 -32.31 -1.61 13.46
CA MET A 178 -33.36 -2.17 12.61
C MET A 178 -34.22 -3.21 13.35
N ASN A 179 -33.62 -3.97 14.27
CA ASN A 179 -34.34 -4.99 15.05
C ASN A 179 -35.16 -4.41 16.22
N SER A 180 -34.98 -3.14 16.57
CA SER A 180 -35.61 -2.51 17.74
C SER A 180 -37.05 -2.01 17.50
N GLY A 181 -37.50 -1.90 16.24
CA GLY A 181 -38.88 -1.55 15.90
C GLY A 181 -39.06 -1.01 14.47
N ILE A 182 -40.31 -0.88 14.03
CA ILE A 182 -40.67 -0.49 12.64
C ILE A 182 -40.27 0.96 12.32
N ILE A 183 -40.38 1.89 13.28
CA ILE A 183 -39.90 3.28 13.11
C ILE A 183 -38.37 3.30 12.99
N PHE A 184 -37.68 2.49 13.79
CA PHE A 184 -36.22 2.41 13.81
C PHE A 184 -35.65 1.69 12.58
N PHE A 185 -36.44 0.83 11.94
CA PHE A 185 -36.10 0.23 10.65
C PHE A 185 -35.90 1.29 9.55
N VAL A 186 -36.79 2.28 9.47
CA VAL A 186 -36.68 3.37 8.47
C VAL A 186 -35.49 4.29 8.78
N LEU A 187 -35.25 4.58 10.05
CA LEU A 187 -34.06 5.33 10.49
C LEU A 187 -32.75 4.57 10.23
N GLY A 188 -32.75 3.25 10.37
CA GLY A 188 -31.60 2.38 10.10
C GLY A 188 -31.17 2.31 8.64
N LEU A 189 -32.03 2.69 7.69
CA LEU A 189 -31.67 2.80 6.27
C LEU A 189 -30.71 3.96 6.00
N ILE A 190 -30.73 5.03 6.80
CA ILE A 190 -29.86 6.21 6.58
C ILE A 190 -28.38 5.85 6.77
N PRO A 191 -27.96 5.22 7.89
CA PRO A 191 -26.57 4.79 8.03
C PRO A 191 -26.20 3.64 7.07
N LEU A 192 -27.15 2.80 6.64
CA LEU A 192 -26.91 1.77 5.63
C LEU A 192 -26.47 2.39 4.29
N VAL A 193 -27.15 3.45 3.85
CA VAL A 193 -26.77 4.19 2.63
C VAL A 193 -25.36 4.77 2.75
N PHE A 194 -24.99 5.29 3.93
CA PHE A 194 -23.63 5.79 4.18
C PHE A 194 -22.56 4.69 4.16
N ILE A 195 -22.90 3.44 4.50
CA ILE A 195 -21.98 2.30 4.46
C ILE A 195 -21.78 1.79 3.02
N ILE A 196 -22.79 1.94 2.16
CA ILE A 196 -22.78 1.46 0.76
C ILE A 196 -22.21 2.49 -0.21
N ALA A 197 -22.32 3.78 0.11
CA ALA A 197 -21.78 4.90 -0.68
C ALA A 197 -20.27 5.07 -0.50
#